data_AF-A0A535I8Z7-F1
#
_entry.id   AF-A0A535I8Z7-F1
#
_cell.length_a   1.000
_cell.length_b   1.000
_cell.length_c   1.000
_cell.angle_alpha   90.00
_cell.angle_beta   90.00
_cell.angle_gamma   90.00
#
_symmetry.space_group_name_H-M   'P 1'
#
loop_
_entity.id
_entity.type
_entity.pdbx_description
1 polymer ?
#
loop_
_entity_poly.entity_id
_entity_poly.type
_entity_poly.pdbx_seq_one_letter_code
_entity_poly.pdbx_strand_id
1 'polypeptide(L)'
;MRKLLLVVVLVAVALAAWRALPTVAQTGNGYDLSWNSIDGGGITFATGANNYSLGGTIGQADAGVLSGGPYTLTGGFWAALNTGGSTYLPLIRR
;
A
#
# COMPACT_ATOMS: atom_id res chain seq x y z
N MET A 1 17.88 42.32 18.12
CA MET A 1 18.11 41.08 18.91
C MET A 1 16.85 40.60 19.63
N ARG A 2 16.21 41.43 20.47
CA ARG A 2 15.00 41.04 21.24
C ARG A 2 13.79 40.56 20.41
N LYS A 3 13.56 41.15 19.23
CA LYS A 3 12.50 40.70 18.28
C LYS A 3 12.81 39.34 17.63
N LEU A 4 14.08 39.07 17.32
CA LEU A 4 14.53 37.80 16.73
C LEU A 4 14.40 36.65 17.74
N LEU A 5 14.79 36.90 18.99
CA LEU A 5 14.62 35.96 20.10
C LEU A 5 13.15 35.58 20.33
N LEU A 6 12.25 36.56 20.28
CA LEU A 6 10.80 36.32 20.38
C LEU A 6 10.28 35.43 19.23
N VAL A 7 10.71 35.67 17.99
CA VAL A 7 10.30 34.85 16.84
C VAL A 7 10.79 33.41 16.99
N VAL A 8 12.04 33.21 17.42
CA VAL A 8 12.60 31.87 17.64
C VAL A 8 11.83 31.10 18.72
N VAL A 9 11.48 31.77 19.82
CA VAL A 9 10.68 31.16 20.90
C VAL A 9 9.28 30.80 20.40
N LEU A 10 8.62 31.67 19.64
CA LEU A 10 7.28 31.39 19.09
C LEU A 10 7.30 30.20 18.13
N VAL A 11 8.32 30.09 17.27
CA VAL A 11 8.48 28.94 16.37
C VAL A 11 8.74 27.65 17.16
N ALA A 12 9.61 27.69 18.18
CA ALA A 12 9.89 26.54 19.02
C ALA A 12 8.63 26.05 19.77
N VAL A 13 7.83 26.98 20.30
CA VAL A 13 6.56 26.68 20.95
C VAL A 13 5.55 26.08 19.96
N ALA A 14 5.44 26.65 18.76
CA ALA A 14 4.55 26.12 17.71
C ALA A 14 4.94 24.70 17.28
N LEU A 15 6.25 24.43 17.14
CA LEU A 15 6.76 23.09 16.79
C LEU A 15 6.52 22.09 17.92
N ALA A 16 6.70 22.48 19.18
CA ALA A 16 6.40 21.63 20.33
C ALA A 16 4.90 21.33 20.44
N ALA A 17 4.04 22.33 20.22
CA ALA A 17 2.59 22.16 20.22
C ALA A 17 2.11 21.26 19.07
N TRP A 18 2.72 21.34 17.89
CA TRP A 18 2.39 20.47 16.75
C TRP A 18 2.66 18.99 17.06
N ARG A 19 3.71 18.69 17.84
CA ARG A 19 4.06 17.33 18.25
C ARG A 19 3.11 16.75 19.30
N ALA A 20 2.37 17.60 20.01
CA ALA A 20 1.39 17.20 21.02
C ALA A 20 0.00 16.91 20.44
N LEU A 21 -0.21 17.12 19.14
CA LEU A 21 -1.45 16.75 18.48
C LEU A 21 -1.62 15.22 18.50
N PRO A 22 -2.81 14.69 18.83
CA PRO A 22 -3.05 13.26 18.80
C PRO A 22 -2.82 12.73 17.38
N THR A 23 -2.01 11.68 17.26
CA THR A 23 -1.86 10.93 16.01
C THR A 23 -3.15 10.16 15.77
N VAL A 24 -4.04 10.70 14.95
CA VAL A 24 -5.24 9.99 14.52
C VAL A 24 -4.82 9.02 13.41
N ALA A 25 -5.22 7.75 13.53
CA ALA A 25 -5.05 6.80 12.43
C ALA A 25 -5.86 7.28 11.22
N GLN A 26 -5.33 7.07 10.00
CA GLN A 26 -6.09 7.34 8.79
C GLN A 26 -7.37 6.50 8.81
N THR A 27 -8.52 7.17 8.77
CA THR A 27 -9.81 6.49 8.57
C THR A 27 -10.09 6.40 7.08
N GLY A 28 -10.81 5.36 6.66
CA GLY A 28 -11.15 5.17 5.25
C GLY A 28 -12.11 6.20 4.67
N ASN A 29 -12.44 7.31 5.35
CA ASN A 29 -13.44 8.30 4.89
C ASN A 29 -14.77 7.67 4.41
N GLY A 30 -15.21 6.59 5.05
CA GLY A 30 -16.43 5.86 4.67
C GLY A 30 -16.22 4.67 3.73
N TYR A 31 -15.00 4.46 3.22
CA TYR A 31 -14.63 3.19 2.61
C TYR A 31 -14.53 2.10 3.69
N ASP A 32 -15.34 1.07 3.53
CA ASP A 32 -15.30 -0.15 4.34
C ASP A 32 -14.49 -1.22 3.60
N LEU A 33 -13.44 -1.71 4.24
CA LEU A 33 -12.60 -2.81 3.76
C LEU A 33 -12.84 -4.09 4.56
N SER A 34 -13.98 -4.20 5.27
CA SER A 34 -14.37 -5.40 6.02
C SER A 34 -14.53 -6.64 5.13
N TRP A 35 -14.84 -6.43 3.85
CA TRP A 35 -14.81 -7.46 2.83
C TRP A 35 -13.54 -7.34 1.99
N ASN A 36 -12.64 -8.31 2.12
CA ASN A 36 -11.39 -8.36 1.40
C ASN A 36 -11.00 -9.81 1.07
N SER A 37 -10.27 -10.00 -0.02
CA SER A 37 -9.49 -11.22 -0.29
C SER A 37 -8.02 -10.97 0.05
N ILE A 38 -7.29 -12.04 0.37
CA ILE A 38 -5.83 -12.05 0.32
C ILE A 38 -5.45 -13.13 -0.67
N ASP A 39 -5.01 -12.70 -1.84
CA ASP A 39 -4.61 -13.64 -2.89
C ASP A 39 -3.26 -14.24 -2.53
N GLY A 40 -3.25 -15.57 -2.38
CA GLY A 40 -2.04 -16.32 -2.05
C GLY A 40 -0.93 -16.13 -3.08
N GLY A 41 0.32 -16.30 -2.61
CA GLY A 41 1.51 -16.19 -3.45
C GLY A 41 1.56 -17.21 -4.59
N GLY A 42 2.32 -16.88 -5.64
CA GLY A 42 2.70 -17.81 -6.70
C GLY A 42 4.15 -18.28 -6.59
N ILE A 43 4.50 -19.31 -7.37
CA ILE A 43 5.89 -19.66 -7.66
C ILE A 43 6.26 -18.89 -8.92
N THR A 44 7.28 -18.03 -8.87
CA THR A 44 7.75 -17.28 -10.05
C THR A 44 8.75 -18.07 -10.89
N PHE A 45 9.36 -19.10 -10.32
CA PHE A 45 10.53 -19.74 -10.93
C PHE A 45 10.53 -21.26 -10.72
N ALA A 46 9.65 -21.99 -11.39
CA ALA A 46 9.96 -23.36 -11.77
C ALA A 46 10.82 -23.29 -13.04
N THR A 47 12.11 -23.62 -12.94
CA THR A 47 13.01 -23.67 -14.09
C THR A 47 13.06 -25.10 -14.65
N GLY A 48 12.77 -25.23 -15.94
CA GLY A 48 12.88 -26.48 -16.69
C GLY A 48 14.15 -26.51 -17.54
N ALA A 49 14.36 -27.63 -18.24
CA ALA A 49 15.43 -27.73 -19.24
C ALA A 49 15.27 -26.65 -20.33
N ASN A 50 16.39 -26.20 -20.91
CA ASN A 50 16.43 -25.23 -22.02
C ASN A 50 15.90 -23.82 -21.68
N ASN A 51 16.18 -23.31 -20.49
CA ASN A 51 15.79 -21.94 -20.05
C ASN A 51 14.27 -21.69 -20.00
N TYR A 52 13.46 -22.74 -19.97
CA TYR A 52 12.01 -22.58 -19.77
C TYR A 52 11.74 -22.19 -18.31
N SER A 53 11.01 -21.10 -18.10
CA SER A 53 10.56 -20.68 -16.77
C SER A 53 9.04 -20.73 -16.72
N LEU A 54 8.51 -21.39 -15.70
CA LEU A 54 7.09 -21.45 -15.41
C LEU A 54 6.81 -20.74 -14.10
N GLY A 55 5.93 -19.73 -14.18
CA GLY A 55 5.30 -19.12 -13.03
C GLY A 55 3.87 -19.67 -12.85
N GLY A 56 3.42 -19.82 -11.60
CA GLY A 56 2.07 -20.29 -11.31
C GLY A 56 1.52 -19.73 -10.00
N THR A 57 0.22 -19.46 -9.96
CA THR A 57 -0.55 -19.05 -8.79
C THR A 57 -1.71 -19.99 -8.60
N ILE A 58 -2.01 -20.41 -7.38
CA ILE A 58 -3.11 -21.35 -7.10
C ILE A 58 -4.29 -20.56 -6.53
N GLY A 59 -5.46 -20.72 -7.15
CA GLY A 59 -6.75 -20.32 -6.61
C GLY A 59 -6.92 -18.82 -6.35
N GLN A 60 -7.26 -18.05 -7.40
CA GLN A 60 -7.57 -16.62 -7.29
C GLN A 60 -8.89 -16.35 -8.02
N ALA A 61 -9.98 -16.24 -7.27
CA ALA A 61 -11.32 -16.08 -7.83
C ALA A 61 -11.53 -14.70 -8.48
N ASP A 62 -10.73 -13.72 -8.08
CA ASP A 62 -10.77 -12.31 -8.48
C ASP A 62 -9.56 -11.91 -9.36
N ALA A 63 -8.77 -12.88 -9.84
CA ALA A 63 -7.69 -12.62 -10.78
C ALA A 63 -8.23 -12.05 -12.10
N GLY A 64 -7.70 -10.91 -12.50
CA GLY A 64 -8.11 -10.20 -13.72
C GLY A 64 -8.66 -8.80 -13.45
N VAL A 65 -9.26 -8.20 -14.47
CA VAL A 65 -9.82 -6.85 -14.38
C VAL A 65 -11.26 -6.92 -13.88
N LEU A 66 -11.51 -6.23 -12.77
CA LEU A 66 -12.78 -6.03 -12.12
C LEU A 66 -13.20 -4.56 -12.32
N SER A 67 -14.50 -4.30 -12.43
CA SER A 67 -15.03 -2.93 -12.56
C SER A 67 -16.31 -2.75 -11.76
N GLY A 68 -16.53 -1.53 -11.28
CA GLY A 68 -17.73 -1.16 -10.52
C GLY A 68 -17.88 0.36 -10.46
N GLY A 69 -18.98 0.88 -10.98
CA GLY A 69 -19.17 2.33 -11.12
C GLY A 69 -18.02 2.97 -11.93
N PRO A 70 -17.41 4.07 -11.46
CA PRO A 70 -16.26 4.71 -12.12
C PRO A 70 -14.92 4.04 -11.80
N TYR A 71 -14.90 2.94 -11.05
CA TYR A 71 -13.67 2.32 -10.55
C TYR A 71 -13.32 1.05 -11.33
N THR A 72 -12.02 0.84 -11.52
CA THR A 72 -11.43 -0.38 -12.07
C THR A 72 -10.37 -0.89 -11.12
N LEU A 73 -10.35 -2.20 -10.87
CA LEU A 73 -9.39 -2.89 -10.02
C LEU A 73 -8.82 -4.06 -10.80
N THR A 74 -7.50 -4.26 -10.78
CA THR A 74 -6.90 -5.49 -11.32
C THR A 74 -6.50 -6.37 -10.15
N GLY A 75 -7.21 -7.47 -9.96
CA GLY A 75 -6.97 -8.46 -8.91
C GLY A 75 -5.95 -9.52 -9.33
N GLY A 76 -5.45 -10.26 -8.35
CA GLY A 76 -4.50 -11.35 -8.52
C GLY A 76 -3.03 -11.01 -8.29
N PHE A 77 -2.27 -12.03 -7.89
CA PHE A 77 -0.87 -11.92 -7.47
C PHE A 77 0.06 -11.32 -8.53
N TRP A 78 -0.12 -11.67 -9.81
CA TRP A 78 0.71 -11.15 -10.90
C TRP A 78 0.36 -9.72 -11.31
N ALA A 79 -0.87 -9.26 -11.05
CA ALA A 79 -1.28 -7.90 -11.35
C ALA A 79 -0.52 -6.89 -10.48
N ALA A 80 -0.38 -7.20 -9.18
CA ALA A 80 0.36 -6.37 -8.23
C ALA A 80 1.84 -6.16 -8.60
N LEU A 81 2.45 -7.14 -9.28
CA LEU A 81 3.85 -7.06 -9.73
C LEU A 81 4.03 -6.18 -10.98
N ASN A 82 2.97 -5.99 -11.77
CA ASN A 82 3.00 -5.19 -13.00
C ASN A 82 2.50 -3.75 -12.80
N THR A 83 1.70 -3.51 -11.76
CA THR A 83 1.32 -2.15 -11.38
C THR A 83 2.48 -1.52 -10.61
N GLY A 84 3.28 -0.67 -11.27
CA GLY A 84 4.34 0.13 -10.63
C GLY A 84 3.87 1.16 -9.58
N GLY A 85 2.66 0.97 -9.02
CA GLY A 85 2.11 1.78 -7.94
C GLY A 85 2.55 1.26 -6.58
N SER A 86 2.61 2.17 -5.61
CA SER A 86 2.96 1.84 -4.23
C SER A 86 1.95 0.85 -3.64
N THR A 87 2.40 -0.36 -3.30
CA THR A 87 1.62 -1.28 -2.46
C THR A 87 1.63 -0.75 -1.03
N TYR A 88 0.46 -0.33 -0.53
CA TYR A 88 0.32 0.18 0.84
C TYR A 88 0.03 -0.93 1.87
N LEU A 89 -0.18 -2.17 1.42
CA LEU A 89 -0.28 -3.32 2.31
C LEU A 89 1.12 -3.88 2.63
N PRO A 90 1.35 -4.40 3.85
CA PRO A 90 2.60 -5.08 4.19
C PRO A 90 2.85 -6.25 3.23
N LEU A 91 3.91 -6.15 2.43
CA LEU A 91 4.34 -7.25 1.58
C LEU A 91 5.30 -8.16 2.37
N ILE A 92 4.85 -9.36 2.69
CA ILE A 92 5.76 -10.40 3.22
C ILE A 92 6.53 -10.99 2.03
N ARG A 93 7.77 -10.56 1.82
CA ARG A 93 8.72 -11.26 0.95
C ARG A 93 9.44 -12.31 1.79
N ARG A 94 9.32 -13.58 1.42
CA ARG A 94 10.16 -14.67 1.93
C ARG A 94 11.24 -15.01 0.91
#